data_AF-R4K826-F1
#
_entry.id   AF-R4K826-F1
#
_cell.length_a   1.000
_cell.length_b   1.000
_cell.length_c   1.000
_cell.angle_alpha   90.00
_cell.angle_beta   90.00
_cell.angle_gamma   90.00
#
_symmetry.space_group_name_H-M   'P 1'
#
loop_
_entity.id
_entity.type
_entity.pdbx_description
1 polymer ?
#
loop_
_entity_poly.entity_id
_entity_poly.type
_entity_poly.pdbx_seq_one_letter_code
_entity_poly.pdbx_strand_id
1 'polypeptide(L)'
;MMDKELRVNSTSLRFSKRVGDIVDNTPGKTFADKFEYIVLNYQEKKDEREAYLKELDRKIKMKKKQLDEIKMYLNKFFSISEKVNIVEKAIEGLVKDCNTKF
;
A
#
# COMPACT_ATOMS: atom_id res chain seq x y z
N MET A 1 39.93 -16.45 -15.34
CA MET A 1 39.41 -16.59 -16.72
C MET A 1 37.90 -16.52 -16.61
N MET A 2 37.26 -15.49 -17.17
CA MET A 2 35.78 -15.43 -17.17
C MET A 2 35.29 -16.40 -18.24
N ASP A 3 34.48 -17.38 -17.85
CA ASP A 3 33.75 -18.24 -18.78
C ASP A 3 32.92 -17.35 -19.70
N LYS A 4 33.21 -17.42 -21.00
CA LYS A 4 32.37 -16.77 -22.01
C LYS A 4 31.13 -17.62 -22.17
N GLU A 5 30.00 -17.12 -21.66
CA GLU A 5 28.70 -17.74 -21.92
C GLU A 5 28.45 -17.84 -23.44
N LEU A 6 27.96 -19.01 -23.86
CA LEU A 6 27.67 -19.32 -25.25
C LEU A 6 26.45 -18.51 -25.72
N ARG A 7 26.64 -17.67 -26.76
CA ARG A 7 25.57 -16.85 -27.34
C ARG A 7 24.80 -17.63 -28.41
N VAL A 8 23.48 -17.71 -28.27
CA VAL A 8 22.58 -18.30 -29.28
C VAL A 8 21.91 -17.19 -30.09
N ASN A 9 22.03 -17.25 -31.42
CA ASN A 9 21.40 -16.28 -32.32
C ASN A 9 19.92 -16.65 -32.57
N SER A 10 18.99 -15.78 -32.16
CA SER A 10 17.58 -15.86 -32.53
C SER A 10 17.26 -14.90 -33.68
N THR A 11 16.73 -15.40 -34.80
CA THR A 11 16.68 -14.66 -36.07
C THR A 11 15.46 -13.75 -36.27
N SER A 12 14.40 -13.84 -35.47
CA SER A 12 13.28 -12.88 -35.54
C SER A 12 12.43 -12.86 -34.27
N LEU A 13 12.30 -11.71 -33.64
CA LEU A 13 11.36 -11.42 -32.55
C LEU A 13 10.46 -10.26 -32.97
N ARG A 14 9.14 -10.48 -32.97
CA ARG A 14 8.16 -9.40 -33.11
C ARG A 14 7.62 -9.06 -31.74
N PHE A 15 7.64 -7.78 -31.38
CA PHE A 15 7.14 -7.29 -30.11
C PHE A 15 6.29 -6.04 -30.31
N SER A 16 5.49 -5.71 -29.30
CA SER A 16 4.65 -4.51 -29.35
C SER A 16 5.51 -3.25 -29.38
N LYS A 17 4.98 -2.16 -29.95
CA LYS A 17 5.67 -0.85 -29.97
C LYS A 17 6.21 -0.47 -28.58
N ARG A 18 5.40 -0.68 -27.54
CA ARG A 18 5.76 -0.42 -26.14
C ARG A 18 7.01 -1.19 -25.69
N VAL A 19 7.15 -2.45 -26.10
CA VAL A 19 8.35 -3.23 -25.78
C VAL A 19 9.56 -2.69 -26.53
N GLY A 20 9.38 -2.28 -27.78
CA GLY A 20 10.41 -1.57 -28.54
C GLY A 20 10.88 -0.31 -27.84
N ASP A 21 9.95 0.54 -27.40
CA ASP A 21 10.26 1.77 -26.69
C ASP A 21 11.05 1.50 -25.39
N ILE A 22 10.73 0.43 -24.66
CA ILE A 22 11.47 0.03 -23.44
C ILE A 22 12.89 -0.42 -23.81
N VAL A 23 13.03 -1.28 -24.82
CA VAL A 23 14.33 -1.77 -25.26
C VAL A 23 15.17 -0.62 -25.77
N ASP A 24 14.63 0.30 -26.56
CA ASP A 24 15.40 1.39 -27.15
C ASP A 24 16.02 2.33 -26.10
N ASN A 25 15.31 2.57 -25.00
CA ASN A 25 15.76 3.39 -23.87
C ASN A 25 16.66 2.64 -22.87
N THR A 26 16.94 1.36 -23.12
CA THR A 26 17.78 0.54 -22.23
C THR A 26 19.27 0.65 -22.62
N PRO A 27 20.20 0.67 -21.64
CA PRO A 27 21.64 0.60 -21.91
C PRO A 27 22.03 -0.63 -22.74
N GLY A 28 22.80 -0.42 -23.81
CA GLY A 28 23.34 -1.50 -24.66
C GLY A 28 23.53 -1.05 -26.11
N LYS A 29 24.43 -1.71 -26.86
CA LYS A 29 24.74 -1.35 -28.25
C LYS A 29 23.83 -2.04 -29.24
N THR A 30 23.54 -3.31 -29.00
CA THR A 30 22.65 -4.12 -29.85
C THR A 30 21.35 -4.43 -29.12
N PHE A 31 20.31 -4.82 -29.87
CA PHE A 31 19.07 -5.32 -29.28
C PHE A 31 19.33 -6.45 -28.27
N ALA A 32 20.24 -7.37 -28.62
CA ALA A 32 20.60 -8.49 -27.75
C ALA A 32 21.20 -8.00 -26.43
N ASP A 33 22.15 -7.07 -26.45
CA ASP A 33 22.76 -6.52 -25.23
C ASP A 33 21.71 -5.84 -24.33
N LYS A 34 20.79 -5.09 -24.95
CA LYS A 34 19.71 -4.38 -24.23
C LYS A 34 18.70 -5.37 -23.63
N PHE A 35 18.32 -6.39 -24.39
CA PHE A 35 17.41 -7.43 -23.93
C PHE A 35 18.03 -8.23 -22.77
N GLU A 36 19.30 -8.62 -22.90
CA GLU A 36 20.07 -9.28 -21.85
C GLU A 36 20.12 -8.42 -20.58
N TYR A 37 20.43 -7.12 -20.71
CA TYR A 37 20.40 -6.19 -19.59
C TYR A 37 19.04 -6.16 -18.89
N ILE A 38 17.93 -6.08 -19.64
CA ILE A 38 16.57 -6.07 -19.05
C ILE A 38 16.32 -7.36 -18.27
N VAL A 39 16.63 -8.52 -18.85
CA VAL A 39 16.38 -9.82 -18.24
C VAL A 39 17.20 -9.99 -16.97
N LEU A 40 18.50 -9.69 -17.02
CA LEU A 40 19.40 -9.80 -15.87
C LEU A 40 18.99 -8.83 -14.77
N ASN A 41 18.79 -7.55 -15.09
CA ASN A 41 18.37 -6.54 -14.10
C ASN A 41 17.00 -6.85 -13.50
N TYR A 42 16.06 -7.42 -14.26
CA TYR A 42 14.80 -7.90 -13.71
C TYR A 42 15.05 -9.05 -12.72
N GLN A 43 15.85 -10.05 -13.11
CA GLN A 43 16.09 -11.22 -12.26
C GLN A 43 16.83 -10.85 -10.97
N GLU A 44 17.89 -10.04 -11.06
CA GLU A 44 18.68 -9.59 -9.91
C GLU A 44 17.85 -8.80 -8.90
N LYS A 45 16.95 -7.93 -9.37
CA LYS A 45 16.10 -7.11 -8.50
C LYS A 45 14.84 -7.82 -8.05
N LYS A 46 14.66 -9.11 -8.34
CA LYS A 46 13.44 -9.85 -7.95
C LYS A 46 13.28 -9.88 -6.43
N ASP A 47 14.33 -10.30 -5.73
CA ASP A 47 14.28 -10.48 -4.27
C ASP A 47 14.09 -9.14 -3.54
N GLU A 48 14.74 -8.08 -4.01
CA GLU A 48 14.54 -6.72 -3.50
C GLU A 48 13.09 -6.25 -3.64
N ARG A 49 12.47 -6.49 -4.81
CA ARG A 49 11.06 -6.16 -5.06
C ARG A 49 10.13 -6.96 -4.16
N GLU A 50 10.38 -8.25 -3.99
CA GLU A 50 9.58 -9.09 -3.08
C GLU A 50 9.73 -8.66 -1.62
N ALA A 51 10.94 -8.31 -1.18
CA ALA A 51 11.19 -7.78 0.16
C ALA A 51 10.47 -6.44 0.39
N TYR A 52 10.50 -5.55 -0.60
CA TYR A 52 9.81 -4.27 -0.54
C TYR A 52 8.29 -4.46 -0.45
N LEU A 53 7.71 -5.37 -1.24
CA LEU A 53 6.28 -5.71 -1.15
C LEU A 53 5.90 -6.25 0.22
N LYS A 54 6.69 -7.16 0.80
CA LYS A 54 6.47 -7.68 2.16
C LYS A 54 6.50 -6.59 3.22
N GLU A 55 7.41 -5.62 3.10
CA GLU A 55 7.47 -4.50 4.04
C GLU A 55 6.27 -3.56 3.90
N LEU A 56 5.80 -3.30 2.68
CA LEU A 56 4.57 -2.55 2.45
C LEU A 56 3.35 -3.26 3.07
N ASP A 57 3.22 -4.57 2.88
CA ASP A 57 2.14 -5.35 3.48
C ASP A 57 2.17 -5.29 5.02
N ARG A 58 3.38 -5.35 5.60
CA ARG A 58 3.56 -5.19 7.06
C ARG A 58 3.08 -3.82 7.53
N LYS A 59 3.45 -2.74 6.82
CA LYS A 59 3.01 -1.37 7.12
C LYS A 59 1.49 -1.23 7.00
N ILE A 60 0.90 -1.79 5.95
CA ILE A 60 -0.56 -1.77 5.74
C ILE A 60 -1.26 -2.49 6.89
N LYS A 61 -0.79 -3.68 7.28
CA LYS A 61 -1.37 -4.45 8.38
C LYS A 61 -1.30 -3.68 9.71
N MET A 62 -0.17 -3.05 10.00
CA MET A 62 -0.01 -2.21 11.19
C MET A 62 -0.97 -1.01 11.18
N LYS A 63 -1.07 -0.30 10.05
CA LYS A 63 -1.97 0.86 9.91
C LYS A 63 -3.44 0.46 10.03
N LYS A 64 -3.83 -0.69 9.48
CA LYS A 64 -5.18 -1.25 9.67
C LYS A 64 -5.48 -1.51 11.15
N LYS A 65 -4.55 -2.14 11.88
CA LYS A 65 -4.71 -2.36 13.32
C LYS A 65 -4.88 -1.05 14.09
N GLN A 66 -4.05 -0.04 13.79
CA GLN A 66 -4.18 1.30 14.40
C GLN A 66 -5.55 1.92 14.12
N LEU A 67 -6.05 1.78 12.89
CA LEU A 67 -7.37 2.28 12.52
C LEU A 67 -8.49 1.58 13.29
N ASP A 68 -8.40 0.27 13.47
CA ASP A 68 -9.40 -0.50 14.21
C ASP A 68 -9.41 -0.13 15.71
N GLU A 69 -8.24 0.11 16.30
CA GLU A 69 -8.12 0.63 17.67
C GLU A 69 -8.77 2.02 17.80
N ILE A 70 -8.50 2.93 16.87
CA ILE A 70 -9.12 4.27 16.84
C ILE A 70 -10.64 4.17 16.72
N LYS A 71 -11.15 3.31 15.83
CA LYS A 71 -12.60 3.07 15.69
C LYS A 71 -13.23 2.58 17.00
N MET A 72 -12.56 1.68 17.72
CA MET A 72 -13.03 1.22 19.01
C MET A 72 -13.12 2.36 20.03
N TYR A 73 -12.11 3.25 20.08
CA TYR A 73 -12.13 4.41 20.96
C TYR A 73 -13.23 5.41 20.58
N LEU A 74 -13.44 5.66 19.28
CA LEU A 74 -14.53 6.52 18.80
C LEU A 74 -15.89 5.97 19.20
N ASN A 75 -16.13 4.67 19.07
CA ASN A 75 -17.38 4.05 19.50
C ASN A 75 -17.63 4.21 21.00
N LYS A 76 -16.58 4.06 21.83
CA LYS A 76 -16.69 4.33 23.27
C LYS A 76 -17.02 5.78 23.55
N PHE A 77 -16.38 6.71 22.83
CA PHE A 77 -16.65 8.13 22.96
C PHE A 77 -18.10 8.48 22.59
N PHE A 78 -18.62 7.96 21.49
CA PHE A 78 -20.02 8.14 21.10
C PHE A 78 -20.98 7.63 22.18
N SER A 79 -20.74 6.44 22.73
CA SER A 79 -21.56 5.90 23.82
C SER A 79 -21.54 6.79 25.08
N ILE A 80 -20.39 7.36 25.43
CA ILE A 80 -20.29 8.31 26.56
C ILE A 80 -21.08 9.58 26.23
N SER A 81 -20.91 10.12 25.03
CA SER A 81 -21.62 11.33 24.60
C SER A 81 -23.13 11.18 24.65
N GLU A 82 -23.66 10.02 24.24
CA GLU A 82 -25.10 9.71 24.35
C GLU A 82 -25.57 9.68 25.80
N LYS A 83 -24.80 9.03 26.68
CA LYS A 83 -25.13 8.97 28.12
C LYS A 83 -25.12 10.35 28.77
N VAL A 84 -24.14 11.19 28.45
CA VAL A 84 -24.06 12.56 28.95
C VAL A 84 -25.30 13.36 28.52
N ASN A 85 -25.70 13.27 27.25
CA ASN A 85 -26.90 13.95 26.73
C ASN A 85 -28.20 13.47 27.43
N ILE A 86 -28.32 12.17 27.73
CA ILE A 86 -29.46 11.63 28.50
C ILE A 86 -29.49 12.23 29.92
N VAL A 87 -28.34 12.27 30.59
CA VAL A 87 -28.23 12.82 31.95
C VAL A 87 -28.54 14.32 31.96
N GLU A 88 -28.03 15.07 30.98
CA GLU A 88 -28.29 16.50 30.83
C GLU A 88 -29.79 16.79 30.69
N LYS A 89 -30.49 16.06 29.80
CA LYS A 89 -31.96 16.17 29.65
C LYS A 89 -32.73 15.81 30.92
N ALA A 90 -32.27 14.80 31.66
CA ALA A 90 -32.91 14.41 32.92
C ALA A 90 -32.76 15.51 33.98
N ILE A 91 -31.58 16.13 34.08
CA ILE A 91 -31.32 17.27 34.97
C ILE A 91 -32.19 18.46 34.57
N GLU A 92 -32.26 18.80 33.28
CA GLU A 92 -33.11 19.89 32.79
C GLU A 92 -34.59 19.67 33.14
N GLY A 93 -35.08 18.43 33.03
CA GLY A 93 -36.43 18.05 33.46
C GLY A 93 -36.65 18.29 34.96
N LEU A 94 -35.75 17.79 35.81
CA LEU A 94 -35.82 17.98 37.26
C LEU A 94 -35.78 19.45 37.67
N VAL A 95 -34.95 20.27 37.02
CA VAL A 95 -34.88 21.71 37.28
C VAL A 95 -36.20 22.41 36.92
N LYS A 96 -36.82 22.06 35.79
CA LYS A 96 -38.13 22.60 35.39
C LYS A 96 -39.23 22.22 36.39
N ASP A 97 -39.25 20.96 36.84
CA ASP A 97 -40.23 20.46 37.81
C ASP A 97 -40.07 21.13 39.19
N CYS A 98 -38.84 21.44 39.60
CA CYS A 98 -38.59 22.22 40.82
C CYS A 98 -39.09 23.66 40.69
N ASN A 99 -38.81 24.33 39.56
CA ASN A 99 -39.18 25.73 39.35
C ASN A 99 -40.68 25.97 39.14
N THR A 100 -41.47 24.91 38.94
CA THR A 100 -42.93 24.98 38.78
C THR A 100 -43.71 24.67 40.05
N LYS A 101 -43.02 24.20 41.11
CA LYS A 101 -43.59 23.86 42.42
C LYS A 101 -43.43 24.95 43.49
N PHE A 102 -42.82 26.07 43.13
CA PHE A 102 -42.73 27.30 43.93
C PHE A 102 -43.36 28.46 43.14
#